data_AF-A0A1W2AXB7-F1
#
_entry.id   AF-A0A1W2AXB7-F1
#
_cell.length_a   1.000
_cell.length_b   1.000
_cell.length_c   1.000
_cell.angle_alpha   90.00
_cell.angle_beta   90.00
_cell.angle_gamma   90.00
#
_symmetry.space_group_name_H-M   'P 1'
#
loop_
_entity.id
_entity.type
_entity.pdbx_description
1 polymer ?
#
loop_
_entity_poly.entity_id
_entity_poly.type
_entity_poly.pdbx_seq_one_letter_code
_entity_poly.pdbx_strand_id
1 'polypeptide(L)'
;MTEPAPPPLPARPDLRPGEDIAALLARTASANHTTVRELTGLQVHSRVWEEPPDDLLHRVAALTSTAVDELRPATLRGAYPGMAPERARTGRRYAGQPATCPQCQIATVAARLNIVVLCPNCGCFLHDAYFPHPSHPGPDIEAVHREMLATLCSAGESQRARDRLTRLESLMAGLEHALWTNWPPLLPGESTLWREAVVDFLRWGLQPGRVVARPPYISATTLALTWAASATQAAARDLADQIAIMGDPWLPARDLVPRWPDAHTGCEAVLSLILDHGIHVGHIPTTMRRNHDLLVLPEATRTIRTAEAVALTSLVAQARNSDLSIRDIHTLHAATINPQVARLAEHITEDVDTYRRLAAHLAFLLEEGLPPLAQRREALRNVKMIPHGVIEELPAAAAHTPDAGRLAAAWVWLDATLGRPAGGPHAQMAPRLLLAFDHDMNPEGRLLLRDWWQHHLQLSATVAVDALPRLGRDHGERRVS
;
A
#
# COMPACT_ATOMS: atom_id res chain seq x y z
N MET A 1 -21.58 -46.71 -7.65
CA MET A 1 -23.05 -46.54 -7.69
C MET A 1 -23.33 -45.06 -7.65
N THR A 2 -23.63 -44.46 -8.80
CA THR A 2 -24.03 -43.05 -8.91
C THR A 2 -25.44 -42.93 -8.33
N GLU A 3 -25.61 -42.06 -7.32
CA GLU A 3 -26.94 -41.71 -6.83
C GLU A 3 -27.83 -41.24 -7.99
N PRO A 4 -29.12 -41.61 -8.01
CA PRO A 4 -30.04 -41.13 -9.03
C PRO A 4 -30.07 -39.60 -9.03
N ALA A 5 -30.05 -39.00 -10.22
CA ALA A 5 -30.09 -37.55 -10.38
C ALA A 5 -31.31 -37.00 -9.62
N PRO A 6 -31.14 -35.96 -8.78
CA PRO A 6 -32.25 -35.40 -8.02
C PRO A 6 -33.35 -34.92 -8.99
N PRO A 7 -34.63 -35.16 -8.68
CA PRO A 7 -35.72 -34.65 -9.50
C PRO A 7 -35.66 -33.12 -9.57
N PRO A 8 -36.12 -32.53 -10.68
CA PRO A 8 -36.13 -31.08 -10.84
C PRO A 8 -37.00 -30.41 -9.76
N LEU A 9 -36.62 -29.19 -9.38
CA LEU A 9 -37.35 -28.44 -8.37
C LEU A 9 -38.76 -28.03 -8.88
N PRO A 10 -39.74 -27.90 -7.97
CA PRO A 10 -41.10 -27.45 -8.31
C PRO A 10 -41.15 -26.08 -8.98
N ALA A 11 -40.52 -25.05 -8.39
CA ALA A 11 -40.43 -23.71 -8.97
C ALA A 11 -39.06 -23.52 -9.64
N ARG A 12 -39.07 -23.15 -10.92
CA ARG A 12 -37.86 -23.04 -11.76
C ARG A 12 -37.85 -21.70 -12.50
N PRO A 13 -37.36 -20.64 -11.86
CA PRO A 13 -37.24 -19.35 -12.53
C PRO A 13 -36.26 -19.44 -13.70
N ASP A 14 -36.58 -18.79 -14.81
CA ASP A 14 -35.68 -18.77 -15.98
C ASP A 14 -34.39 -18.00 -15.68
N LEU A 15 -33.29 -18.48 -16.26
CA LEU A 15 -32.00 -17.79 -16.31
C LEU A 15 -32.14 -16.51 -17.13
N ARG A 16 -31.78 -15.38 -16.54
CA ARG A 16 -31.79 -14.09 -17.23
C ARG A 16 -30.46 -13.83 -17.95
N PRO A 17 -30.44 -13.10 -19.07
CA PRO A 17 -29.20 -12.79 -19.79
C PRO A 17 -28.15 -12.10 -18.90
N GLY A 18 -26.96 -12.68 -18.81
CA GLY A 18 -25.84 -12.15 -18.00
C GLY A 18 -25.99 -12.32 -16.49
N GLU A 19 -27.01 -13.04 -16.03
CA GLU A 19 -27.22 -13.41 -14.63
C GLU A 19 -26.15 -14.42 -14.17
N ASP A 20 -25.72 -14.28 -12.93
CA ASP A 20 -24.81 -15.22 -12.28
C ASP A 20 -25.51 -16.53 -11.91
N ILE A 21 -24.84 -17.67 -12.11
CA ILE A 21 -25.41 -18.99 -11.77
C ILE A 21 -25.81 -19.11 -10.29
N ALA A 22 -25.06 -18.50 -9.37
CA ALA A 22 -25.40 -18.52 -7.95
C ALA A 22 -26.61 -17.61 -7.65
N ALA A 23 -26.85 -16.58 -8.45
CA ALA A 23 -28.04 -15.74 -8.36
C ALA A 23 -29.29 -16.45 -8.89
N LEU A 24 -29.18 -17.17 -10.01
CA LEU A 24 -30.22 -18.08 -10.47
C LEU A 24 -30.59 -19.09 -9.38
N LEU A 25 -29.59 -19.72 -8.76
CA LEU A 25 -29.79 -20.66 -7.66
C LEU A 25 -30.42 -19.99 -6.44
N ALA A 26 -30.06 -18.75 -6.11
CA ALA A 26 -30.67 -18.01 -5.00
C ALA A 26 -32.15 -17.72 -5.25
N ARG A 27 -32.52 -17.32 -6.48
CA ARG A 27 -33.93 -17.17 -6.88
C ARG A 27 -34.68 -18.49 -6.85
N THR A 28 -34.06 -19.56 -7.35
CA THR A 28 -34.64 -20.91 -7.36
C THR A 28 -34.86 -21.41 -5.93
N ALA A 29 -33.88 -21.23 -5.04
CA ALA A 29 -33.98 -21.59 -3.63
C ALA A 29 -35.10 -20.82 -2.93
N SER A 30 -35.15 -19.49 -3.13
CA SER A 30 -36.21 -18.63 -2.58
C SER A 30 -37.60 -19.05 -3.05
N ALA A 31 -37.76 -19.35 -4.34
CA ALA A 31 -39.04 -19.81 -4.92
C ALA A 31 -39.49 -21.18 -4.42
N ASN A 32 -38.58 -22.00 -3.86
CA ASN A 32 -38.87 -23.29 -3.26
C ASN A 32 -38.73 -23.29 -1.72
N HIS A 33 -38.69 -22.11 -1.09
CA HIS A 33 -38.57 -21.94 0.37
C HIS A 33 -37.38 -22.69 1.00
N THR A 34 -36.23 -22.69 0.32
CA THR A 34 -34.97 -23.31 0.77
C THR A 34 -33.81 -22.34 0.58
N THR A 35 -32.58 -22.78 0.86
CA THR A 35 -31.35 -22.01 0.67
C THR A 35 -30.44 -22.65 -0.37
N VAL A 36 -29.56 -21.86 -0.98
CA VAL A 36 -28.54 -22.39 -1.92
C VAL A 36 -27.63 -23.42 -1.24
N ARG A 37 -27.35 -23.24 0.05
CA ARG A 37 -26.56 -24.19 0.85
C ARG A 37 -27.26 -25.53 1.00
N GLU A 38 -28.58 -25.54 1.21
CA GLU A 38 -29.37 -26.78 1.30
C GLU A 38 -29.45 -27.49 -0.05
N LEU A 39 -29.60 -26.73 -1.15
CA LEU A 39 -29.67 -27.29 -2.50
C LEU A 39 -28.34 -27.88 -2.99
N THR A 40 -27.22 -27.25 -2.64
CA THR A 40 -25.92 -27.51 -3.31
C THR A 40 -24.77 -27.83 -2.35
N GLY A 41 -24.96 -27.65 -1.04
CA GLY A 41 -23.89 -27.71 -0.04
C GLY A 41 -23.00 -26.46 -0.01
N LEU A 42 -23.23 -25.49 -0.90
CA LEU A 42 -22.32 -24.36 -1.15
C LEU A 42 -22.99 -23.02 -0.82
N GLN A 43 -22.18 -22.03 -0.45
CA GLN A 43 -22.64 -20.66 -0.26
C GLN A 43 -22.77 -19.92 -1.59
N VAL A 44 -23.69 -18.95 -1.71
CA VAL A 44 -23.88 -18.12 -2.93
C VAL A 44 -22.58 -17.43 -3.37
N HIS A 45 -21.77 -17.01 -2.41
CA HIS A 45 -20.50 -16.33 -2.64
C HIS A 45 -19.30 -17.25 -2.83
N SER A 46 -19.51 -18.56 -2.89
CA SER A 46 -18.43 -19.50 -3.09
C SER A 46 -17.74 -19.24 -4.42
N ARG A 47 -16.41 -19.31 -4.43
CA ARG A 47 -15.61 -19.15 -5.65
C ARG A 47 -15.79 -20.30 -6.64
N VAL A 48 -16.29 -21.45 -6.18
CA VAL A 48 -16.63 -22.58 -7.05
C VAL A 48 -17.58 -22.19 -8.19
N TRP A 49 -18.42 -21.18 -8.00
CA TRP A 49 -19.31 -20.68 -9.06
C TRP A 49 -18.60 -19.88 -10.17
N GLU A 50 -17.34 -19.48 -9.97
CA GLU A 50 -16.50 -18.88 -11.02
C GLU A 50 -16.20 -19.91 -12.13
N GLU A 51 -15.95 -21.16 -11.73
CA GLU A 51 -15.60 -22.29 -12.60
C GLU A 51 -16.08 -23.59 -11.91
N PRO A 52 -17.39 -23.88 -11.96
CA PRO A 52 -17.93 -25.05 -11.29
C PRO A 52 -17.46 -26.33 -11.99
N PRO A 53 -17.06 -27.38 -11.24
CA PRO A 53 -16.86 -28.70 -11.79
C PRO A 53 -18.07 -29.20 -12.60
N ASP A 54 -17.84 -30.01 -13.63
CA ASP A 54 -18.91 -30.47 -14.54
C ASP A 54 -20.02 -31.23 -13.80
N ASP A 55 -19.69 -32.03 -12.78
CA ASP A 55 -20.66 -32.76 -11.96
C ASP A 55 -21.59 -31.81 -11.17
N LEU A 56 -21.05 -30.72 -10.64
CA LEU A 56 -21.84 -29.66 -10.00
C LEU A 56 -22.73 -28.95 -11.02
N LEU A 57 -22.21 -28.66 -12.22
CA LEU A 57 -22.98 -27.98 -13.28
C LEU A 57 -24.13 -28.86 -13.80
N HIS A 58 -23.90 -30.16 -13.98
CA HIS A 58 -24.93 -31.15 -14.31
C HIS A 58 -25.99 -31.29 -13.20
N ARG A 59 -25.57 -31.24 -11.94
CA ARG A 59 -26.52 -31.23 -10.81
C ARG A 59 -27.40 -29.99 -10.81
N VAL A 60 -26.82 -28.81 -11.05
CA VAL A 60 -27.59 -27.56 -11.16
C VAL A 60 -28.55 -27.62 -12.34
N ALA A 61 -28.10 -28.09 -13.51
CA ALA A 61 -28.93 -28.30 -14.69
C ALA A 61 -30.15 -29.17 -14.41
N ALA A 62 -29.97 -30.28 -13.68
CA ALA A 62 -31.06 -31.15 -13.26
C ALA A 62 -32.05 -30.44 -12.32
N LEU A 63 -31.55 -29.73 -11.30
CA LEU A 63 -32.37 -29.02 -10.32
C LEU A 63 -33.21 -27.89 -10.96
N THR A 64 -32.63 -27.13 -11.89
CA THR A 64 -33.30 -25.98 -12.52
C THR A 64 -34.01 -26.34 -13.84
N SER A 65 -33.82 -27.56 -14.35
CA SER A 65 -34.25 -27.96 -15.71
C SER A 65 -33.71 -27.03 -16.80
N THR A 66 -32.47 -26.56 -16.64
CA THR A 66 -31.76 -25.69 -17.59
C THR A 66 -30.64 -26.48 -18.24
N ALA A 67 -30.41 -26.33 -19.54
CA ALA A 67 -29.33 -27.05 -20.19
C ALA A 67 -27.96 -26.61 -19.67
N VAL A 68 -26.99 -27.52 -19.60
CA VAL A 68 -25.61 -27.18 -19.17
C VAL A 68 -25.01 -26.09 -20.05
N ASP A 69 -25.28 -26.13 -21.36
CA ASP A 69 -24.78 -25.14 -22.30
C ASP A 69 -25.39 -23.75 -22.09
N GLU A 70 -26.62 -23.67 -21.56
CA GLU A 70 -27.26 -22.41 -21.16
C GLU A 70 -26.71 -21.90 -19.83
N LEU A 71 -26.34 -22.80 -18.90
CA LEU A 71 -25.74 -22.43 -17.62
C LEU A 71 -24.28 -22.01 -17.75
N ARG A 72 -23.54 -22.50 -18.76
CA ARG A 72 -22.11 -22.24 -18.92
C ARG A 72 -21.83 -20.73 -19.02
N PRO A 73 -22.53 -19.92 -19.85
CA PRO A 73 -22.41 -18.46 -19.85
C PRO A 73 -22.77 -17.74 -18.54
N ALA A 74 -23.47 -18.40 -17.60
CA ALA A 74 -23.77 -17.86 -16.27
C ALA A 74 -22.64 -18.09 -15.25
N THR A 75 -21.57 -18.78 -15.65
CA THR A 75 -20.32 -18.94 -14.87
C THR A 75 -19.28 -17.92 -15.32
N LEU A 76 -18.36 -17.51 -14.43
CA LEU A 76 -17.37 -16.48 -14.79
C LEU A 76 -16.49 -16.92 -15.96
N ARG A 77 -16.01 -18.18 -15.95
CA ARG A 77 -15.22 -18.74 -17.04
C ARG A 77 -15.98 -18.92 -18.34
N GLY A 78 -17.26 -19.28 -18.29
CA GLY A 78 -18.06 -19.39 -19.50
C GLY A 78 -18.42 -18.02 -20.10
N ALA A 79 -18.68 -17.01 -19.26
CA ALA A 79 -18.91 -15.64 -19.69
C ALA A 79 -17.64 -14.96 -20.25
N TYR A 80 -16.47 -15.29 -19.69
CA TYR A 80 -15.19 -14.67 -20.00
C TYR A 80 -14.06 -15.71 -20.14
N PRO A 81 -14.06 -16.53 -21.22
CA PRO A 81 -13.19 -17.69 -21.34
C PRO A 81 -11.69 -17.36 -21.41
N GLY A 82 -11.32 -16.26 -22.07
CA GLY A 82 -9.93 -15.82 -22.20
C GLY A 82 -9.37 -15.10 -20.96
N MET A 83 -10.15 -14.99 -19.89
CA MET A 83 -9.70 -14.33 -18.66
C MET A 83 -8.78 -15.24 -17.83
N ALA A 84 -7.81 -14.66 -17.12
CA ALA A 84 -7.08 -15.33 -16.04
C ALA A 84 -7.61 -14.82 -14.67
N PRO A 85 -8.58 -15.52 -14.04
CA PRO A 85 -9.12 -15.14 -12.75
C PRO A 85 -8.08 -15.34 -11.64
N GLU A 86 -7.30 -14.30 -11.37
CA GLU A 86 -6.37 -14.26 -10.25
C GLU A 86 -7.10 -13.86 -8.96
N ARG A 87 -6.60 -14.33 -7.80
CA ARG A 87 -7.17 -14.01 -6.48
C ARG A 87 -7.28 -12.51 -6.19
N ALA A 88 -6.42 -11.68 -6.76
CA ALA A 88 -6.50 -10.23 -6.62
C ALA A 88 -7.68 -9.63 -7.41
N ARG A 89 -8.05 -10.27 -8.52
CA ARG A 89 -9.07 -9.83 -9.48
C ARG A 89 -10.47 -10.33 -9.14
N THR A 90 -10.58 -11.38 -8.35
CA THR A 90 -11.85 -11.96 -7.89
C THR A 90 -12.02 -11.88 -6.37
N GLY A 91 -13.26 -11.70 -5.89
CA GLY A 91 -13.65 -12.22 -4.57
C GLY A 91 -13.44 -11.37 -3.31
N ARG A 92 -13.40 -10.04 -3.35
CA ARG A 92 -13.47 -9.25 -2.09
C ARG A 92 -14.34 -8.01 -2.08
N ARG A 93 -14.76 -7.49 -3.23
CA ARG A 93 -15.43 -6.18 -3.26
C ARG A 93 -16.69 -6.12 -2.41
N TYR A 94 -17.48 -7.18 -2.41
CA TYR A 94 -18.80 -7.19 -1.79
C TYR A 94 -18.91 -8.07 -0.54
N ALA A 95 -17.78 -8.48 0.06
CA ALA A 95 -17.79 -9.43 1.19
C ALA A 95 -18.63 -10.70 0.94
N GLY A 96 -18.73 -11.13 -0.32
CA GLY A 96 -19.60 -12.24 -0.72
C GLY A 96 -21.07 -11.87 -1.00
N GLN A 97 -21.37 -10.62 -1.36
CA GLN A 97 -22.68 -10.24 -1.89
C GLN A 97 -22.58 -10.00 -3.41
N PRO A 98 -23.52 -10.45 -4.24
CA PRO A 98 -23.48 -10.11 -5.65
C PRO A 98 -23.88 -8.64 -5.86
N ALA A 99 -23.12 -7.88 -6.63
CA ALA A 99 -23.59 -6.58 -7.09
C ALA A 99 -24.81 -6.75 -7.98
N THR A 100 -25.82 -5.92 -7.78
CA THR A 100 -27.07 -5.97 -8.53
C THR A 100 -27.15 -4.79 -9.47
N CYS A 101 -27.63 -5.02 -10.69
CA CYS A 101 -27.97 -3.95 -11.60
C CYS A 101 -29.37 -3.42 -11.24
N PRO A 102 -29.55 -2.12 -10.98
CA PRO A 102 -30.85 -1.59 -10.56
C PRO A 102 -31.86 -1.59 -11.70
N GLN A 103 -31.40 -1.43 -12.95
CA GLN A 103 -32.26 -1.42 -14.15
C GLN A 103 -32.60 -2.83 -14.62
N CYS A 104 -31.62 -3.72 -14.73
CA CYS A 104 -31.86 -5.09 -15.19
C CYS A 104 -32.40 -6.00 -14.08
N GLN A 105 -32.30 -5.59 -12.81
CA GLN A 105 -32.68 -6.38 -11.64
C GLN A 105 -32.05 -7.78 -11.64
N ILE A 106 -30.78 -7.85 -12.02
CA ILE A 106 -29.96 -9.07 -12.02
C ILE A 106 -28.70 -8.86 -11.20
N ALA A 107 -28.30 -9.92 -10.51
CA ALA A 107 -26.93 -10.07 -10.03
C ALA A 107 -26.10 -10.61 -11.21
N THR A 108 -25.26 -9.76 -11.79
CA THR A 108 -24.53 -10.10 -13.02
C THR A 108 -23.31 -10.98 -12.73
N VAL A 109 -23.04 -11.97 -13.59
CA VAL A 109 -21.83 -12.80 -13.51
C VAL A 109 -20.54 -11.96 -13.51
N ALA A 110 -20.55 -10.82 -14.21
CA ALA A 110 -19.44 -9.88 -14.27
C ALA A 110 -19.09 -9.28 -12.90
N ALA A 111 -20.05 -9.20 -11.97
CA ALA A 111 -19.85 -8.65 -10.64
C ALA A 111 -18.94 -9.52 -9.75
N ARG A 112 -18.62 -10.75 -10.18
CA ARG A 112 -17.57 -11.58 -9.53
C ARG A 112 -16.17 -10.98 -9.69
N LEU A 113 -15.99 -10.09 -10.66
CA LEU A 113 -14.76 -9.34 -10.89
C LEU A 113 -14.76 -8.06 -10.07
N ASN A 114 -13.73 -7.88 -9.24
CA ASN A 114 -13.65 -6.75 -8.32
C ASN A 114 -13.57 -5.39 -9.05
N ILE A 115 -13.08 -5.37 -10.28
CA ILE A 115 -12.90 -4.15 -11.08
C ILE A 115 -14.14 -3.77 -11.90
N VAL A 116 -15.12 -4.66 -12.03
CA VAL A 116 -16.36 -4.38 -12.74
C VAL A 116 -17.26 -3.50 -11.89
N VAL A 117 -17.63 -2.35 -12.45
CA VAL A 117 -18.45 -1.31 -11.79
C VAL A 117 -19.76 -1.06 -12.50
N LEU A 118 -19.84 -1.35 -13.80
CA LEU A 118 -21.04 -1.16 -14.62
C LEU A 118 -21.64 -2.51 -15.01
N CYS A 119 -22.97 -2.55 -15.14
CA CYS A 119 -23.66 -3.68 -15.73
C CYS A 119 -23.29 -3.78 -17.22
N PRO A 120 -22.76 -4.93 -17.70
CA PRO A 120 -22.43 -5.10 -19.11
C PRO A 120 -23.63 -4.97 -20.07
N ASN A 121 -24.85 -5.20 -19.58
CA ASN A 121 -26.06 -5.20 -20.40
C ASN A 121 -26.62 -3.79 -20.63
N CYS A 122 -26.63 -2.93 -19.60
CA CYS A 122 -27.30 -1.62 -19.67
C CYS A 122 -26.40 -0.42 -19.32
N GLY A 123 -25.14 -0.65 -18.96
CA GLY A 123 -24.18 0.42 -18.62
C GLY A 123 -24.41 1.09 -17.25
N CYS A 124 -25.52 0.83 -16.55
CA CYS A 124 -25.75 1.41 -15.23
C CYS A 124 -24.73 0.91 -14.20
N PHE A 125 -24.40 1.77 -13.24
CA PHE A 125 -23.64 1.36 -12.06
C PHE A 125 -24.33 0.21 -11.36
N LEU A 126 -23.53 -0.79 -11.03
CA LEU A 126 -23.95 -1.83 -10.10
C LEU A 126 -24.10 -1.18 -8.72
N HIS A 127 -25.04 -1.68 -7.93
CA HIS A 127 -25.24 -1.26 -6.55
C HIS A 127 -25.10 -2.47 -5.63
N ASP A 128 -24.78 -2.22 -4.36
CA ASP A 128 -24.76 -3.22 -3.29
C ASP A 128 -25.54 -2.71 -2.08
N ALA A 129 -25.58 -3.49 -1.00
CA ALA A 129 -26.33 -3.14 0.21
C ALA A 129 -25.81 -1.86 0.90
N TYR A 130 -24.55 -1.51 0.71
CA TYR A 130 -23.92 -0.32 1.30
C TYR A 130 -24.05 0.90 0.40
N PHE A 131 -24.31 0.70 -0.89
CA PHE A 131 -24.45 1.78 -1.86
C PHE A 131 -25.63 1.55 -2.82
N PRO A 132 -26.88 1.69 -2.35
CA PRO A 132 -28.08 1.31 -3.11
C PRO A 132 -28.46 2.29 -4.23
N HIS A 133 -27.93 3.51 -4.24
CA HIS A 133 -28.33 4.59 -5.16
C HIS A 133 -27.12 5.27 -5.81
N PRO A 134 -26.39 4.56 -6.71
CA PRO A 134 -25.29 5.18 -7.43
C PRO A 134 -25.76 6.35 -8.31
N SER A 135 -25.08 7.50 -8.21
CA SER A 135 -25.17 8.56 -9.22
C SER A 135 -24.78 8.02 -10.59
N HIS A 136 -25.37 8.52 -11.67
CA HIS A 136 -25.10 8.00 -13.02
C HIS A 136 -23.61 8.12 -13.41
N PRO A 137 -23.08 7.13 -14.16
CA PRO A 137 -21.73 7.21 -14.71
C PRO A 137 -21.61 8.37 -15.70
N GLY A 138 -20.50 9.11 -15.63
CA GLY A 138 -20.11 10.01 -16.73
C GLY A 138 -19.73 9.21 -17.98
N PRO A 139 -19.83 9.77 -19.19
CA PRO A 139 -19.63 9.03 -20.45
C PRO A 139 -18.24 8.35 -20.58
N ASP A 140 -17.22 8.92 -19.94
CA ASP A 140 -15.85 8.39 -20.01
C ASP A 140 -15.67 7.04 -19.30
N ILE A 141 -16.43 6.79 -18.21
CA ILE A 141 -16.28 5.52 -17.49
C ILE A 141 -16.85 4.34 -18.27
N GLU A 142 -17.88 4.54 -19.09
CA GLU A 142 -18.45 3.47 -19.92
C GLU A 142 -17.42 2.98 -20.95
N ALA A 143 -16.75 3.91 -21.62
CA ALA A 143 -15.69 3.61 -22.58
C ALA A 143 -14.52 2.89 -21.91
N VAL A 144 -14.01 3.46 -20.81
CA VAL A 144 -12.93 2.86 -20.02
C VAL A 144 -13.30 1.45 -19.55
N HIS A 145 -14.51 1.25 -19.03
CA HIS A 145 -14.97 -0.03 -18.53
C HIS A 145 -15.06 -1.09 -19.64
N ARG A 146 -15.52 -0.70 -20.83
CA ARG A 146 -15.57 -1.59 -22.01
C ARG A 146 -14.19 -2.03 -22.45
N GLU A 147 -13.24 -1.10 -22.55
CA GLU A 147 -11.84 -1.42 -22.90
C GLU A 147 -11.16 -2.27 -21.82
N MET A 148 -11.45 -2.00 -20.55
CA MET A 148 -10.96 -2.76 -19.41
C MET A 148 -11.47 -4.20 -19.45
N LEU A 149 -12.77 -4.42 -19.69
CA LEU A 149 -13.33 -5.76 -19.88
C LEU A 149 -12.69 -6.49 -21.06
N ALA A 150 -12.51 -5.83 -22.21
CA ALA A 150 -11.82 -6.43 -23.36
C ALA A 150 -10.36 -6.81 -23.04
N THR A 151 -9.67 -5.98 -22.25
CA THR A 151 -8.31 -6.26 -21.78
C THR A 151 -8.28 -7.45 -20.82
N LEU A 152 -9.25 -7.56 -19.90
CA LEU A 152 -9.40 -8.74 -19.04
C LEU A 152 -9.60 -10.02 -19.85
N CYS A 153 -10.47 -9.98 -20.87
CA CYS A 153 -10.76 -11.13 -21.72
C CYS A 153 -9.56 -11.59 -22.56
N SER A 154 -8.60 -10.71 -22.85
CA SER A 154 -7.38 -11.06 -23.58
C SER A 154 -6.20 -11.44 -22.68
N ALA A 155 -6.33 -11.30 -21.35
CA ALA A 155 -5.24 -11.49 -20.40
C ALA A 155 -4.72 -12.95 -20.32
N GLY A 156 -5.55 -13.95 -20.63
CA GLY A 156 -5.12 -15.34 -20.67
C GLY A 156 -4.08 -15.62 -21.75
N GLU A 157 -4.14 -14.88 -22.86
CA GLU A 157 -3.32 -15.11 -24.06
C GLU A 157 -2.31 -13.99 -24.34
N SER A 158 -2.49 -12.81 -23.72
CA SER A 158 -1.67 -11.62 -24.00
C SER A 158 -0.89 -11.17 -22.76
N GLN A 159 0.43 -11.28 -22.84
CA GLN A 159 1.33 -10.71 -21.81
C GLN A 159 1.13 -9.21 -21.66
N ARG A 160 0.94 -8.48 -22.76
CA ARG A 160 0.70 -7.03 -22.74
C ARG A 160 -0.57 -6.67 -21.96
N ALA A 161 -1.64 -7.45 -22.11
CA ALA A 161 -2.87 -7.25 -21.36
C ALA A 161 -2.65 -7.53 -19.87
N ARG A 162 -1.97 -8.63 -19.51
CA ARG A 162 -1.58 -8.92 -18.11
C ARG A 162 -0.77 -7.78 -17.50
N ASP A 163 0.26 -7.32 -18.19
CA ASP A 163 1.13 -6.26 -17.68
C ASP A 163 0.36 -4.94 -17.49
N ARG A 164 -0.58 -4.62 -18.40
CA ARG A 164 -1.46 -3.45 -18.26
C ARG A 164 -2.35 -3.56 -17.03
N LEU A 165 -2.96 -4.71 -16.80
CA LEU A 165 -3.80 -4.95 -15.63
C LEU A 165 -3.00 -4.89 -14.32
N THR A 166 -1.80 -5.48 -14.28
CA THR A 166 -0.91 -5.39 -13.12
C THR A 166 -0.52 -3.93 -12.80
N ARG A 167 -0.22 -3.12 -13.83
CA ARG A 167 0.04 -1.69 -13.65
C ARG A 167 -1.20 -0.95 -13.15
N LEU A 168 -2.36 -1.22 -13.74
CA LEU A 168 -3.63 -0.64 -13.34
C LEU A 168 -3.94 -0.91 -11.87
N GLU A 169 -3.85 -2.16 -11.44
CA GLU A 169 -4.08 -2.57 -10.04
C GLU A 169 -3.14 -1.85 -9.07
N SER A 170 -1.86 -1.76 -9.44
CA SER A 170 -0.84 -1.06 -8.63
C SER A 170 -1.13 0.44 -8.53
N LEU A 171 -1.51 1.08 -9.65
CA LEU A 171 -1.85 2.50 -9.70
C LEU A 171 -3.13 2.81 -8.91
N MET A 172 -4.18 2.00 -9.05
CA MET A 172 -5.43 2.17 -8.31
C MET A 172 -5.17 2.08 -6.80
N ALA A 173 -4.40 1.08 -6.35
CA ALA A 173 -4.06 0.90 -4.94
C ALA A 173 -3.29 2.11 -4.37
N GLY A 174 -2.33 2.66 -5.13
CA GLY A 174 -1.61 3.86 -4.72
C GLY A 174 -2.51 5.11 -4.70
N LEU A 175 -3.30 5.31 -5.76
CA LEU A 175 -4.16 6.48 -5.93
C LEU A 175 -5.20 6.61 -4.82
N GLU A 176 -5.75 5.51 -4.33
CA GLU A 176 -6.73 5.53 -3.22
C GLU A 176 -6.21 6.24 -1.97
N HIS A 177 -4.92 6.09 -1.66
CA HIS A 177 -4.31 6.77 -0.51
C HIS A 177 -3.96 8.24 -0.81
N ALA A 178 -3.81 8.58 -2.08
CA ALA A 178 -3.39 9.89 -2.55
C ALA A 178 -4.53 10.73 -3.14
N LEU A 179 -5.78 10.24 -3.10
CA LEU A 179 -6.91 10.93 -3.71
C LEU A 179 -7.35 12.11 -2.84
N TRP A 180 -7.48 13.27 -3.47
CA TRP A 180 -7.91 14.51 -2.82
C TRP A 180 -9.11 15.12 -3.55
N THR A 181 -9.77 16.08 -2.92
CA THR A 181 -10.92 16.79 -3.51
C THR A 181 -10.59 17.48 -4.82
N ASN A 182 -9.37 18.02 -4.94
CA ASN A 182 -8.94 18.83 -6.09
C ASN A 182 -7.92 18.13 -7.00
N TRP A 183 -7.49 16.91 -6.65
CA TRP A 183 -6.51 16.18 -7.44
C TRP A 183 -6.87 14.71 -7.60
N PRO A 184 -6.73 14.16 -8.81
CA PRO A 184 -6.51 14.86 -10.09
C PRO A 184 -7.73 15.71 -10.50
N PRO A 185 -7.65 16.53 -11.57
CA PRO A 185 -8.80 17.29 -12.09
C PRO A 185 -10.06 16.43 -12.19
N LEU A 186 -11.21 17.07 -11.97
CA LEU A 186 -12.50 16.37 -12.03
C LEU A 186 -12.70 15.77 -13.43
N LEU A 187 -13.17 14.52 -13.46
CA LEU A 187 -13.56 13.86 -14.68
C LEU A 187 -14.80 14.53 -15.28
N PRO A 188 -15.04 14.39 -16.59
CA PRO A 188 -16.30 14.81 -17.20
C PRO A 188 -17.52 14.17 -16.50
N GLY A 189 -18.43 15.01 -16.02
CA GLY A 189 -19.62 14.59 -15.26
C GLY A 189 -19.38 14.41 -13.74
N GLU A 190 -18.15 14.56 -13.28
CA GLU A 190 -17.83 14.55 -11.86
C GLU A 190 -18.11 15.92 -11.22
N SER A 191 -18.65 15.91 -10.00
CA SER A 191 -18.82 17.11 -9.17
C SER A 191 -17.88 17.09 -7.96
N THR A 192 -17.56 18.26 -7.43
CA THR A 192 -16.76 18.37 -6.19
C THR A 192 -17.41 17.62 -5.03
N LEU A 193 -18.73 17.71 -4.88
CA LEU A 193 -19.50 16.96 -3.88
C LEU A 193 -19.31 15.44 -4.01
N TRP A 194 -19.26 14.93 -5.25
CA TRP A 194 -19.00 13.52 -5.49
C TRP A 194 -17.57 13.14 -5.11
N ARG A 195 -16.57 13.95 -5.49
CA ARG A 195 -15.17 13.68 -5.10
C ARG A 195 -15.00 13.71 -3.59
N GLU A 196 -15.64 14.66 -2.90
CA GLU A 196 -15.65 14.74 -1.43
C GLU A 196 -16.22 13.47 -0.82
N ALA A 197 -17.35 12.96 -1.31
CA ALA A 197 -17.93 11.71 -0.83
C ALA A 197 -16.99 10.49 -1.05
N VAL A 198 -16.23 10.45 -2.15
CA VAL A 198 -15.20 9.42 -2.38
C VAL A 198 -14.07 9.55 -1.36
N VAL A 199 -13.53 10.76 -1.17
CA VAL A 199 -12.42 11.04 -0.27
C VAL A 199 -12.81 10.74 1.18
N ASP A 200 -14.02 11.12 1.60
CA ASP A 200 -14.53 10.87 2.95
C ASP A 200 -14.73 9.37 3.20
N PHE A 201 -15.27 8.63 2.21
CA PHE A 201 -15.34 7.18 2.31
C PHE A 201 -13.94 6.57 2.43
N LEU A 202 -12.97 6.98 1.62
CA LEU A 202 -11.61 6.44 1.67
C LEU A 202 -10.96 6.73 3.03
N ARG A 203 -11.08 7.96 3.55
CA ARG A 203 -10.59 8.32 4.90
C ARG A 203 -11.22 7.48 5.99
N TRP A 204 -12.52 7.19 5.88
CA TRP A 204 -13.24 6.38 6.85
C TRP A 204 -12.89 4.88 6.71
N GLY A 205 -12.94 4.33 5.50
CA GLY A 205 -12.77 2.91 5.19
C GLY A 205 -11.33 2.41 5.29
N LEU A 206 -10.33 3.30 5.13
CA LEU A 206 -8.91 2.98 5.30
C LEU A 206 -8.44 3.07 6.75
N GLN A 207 -9.32 3.36 7.71
CA GLN A 207 -8.97 3.30 9.13
C GLN A 207 -8.59 1.85 9.54
N PRO A 208 -7.53 1.67 10.35
CA PRO A 208 -7.13 0.35 10.82
C PRO A 208 -8.27 -0.43 11.46
N GLY A 209 -8.36 -1.72 11.15
CA GLY A 209 -9.37 -2.63 11.74
C GLY A 209 -10.75 -2.61 11.07
N ARG A 210 -10.98 -1.74 10.08
CA ARG A 210 -12.24 -1.74 9.33
C ARG A 210 -12.15 -2.63 8.09
N VAL A 211 -13.15 -3.47 7.90
CA VAL A 211 -13.35 -4.25 6.67
C VAL A 211 -14.67 -3.80 6.07
N VAL A 212 -14.60 -2.95 5.03
CA VAL A 212 -15.78 -2.42 4.35
C VAL A 212 -15.74 -2.85 2.89
N ALA A 213 -16.88 -3.29 2.37
CA ALA A 213 -17.08 -3.48 0.94
C ALA A 213 -16.78 -2.15 0.21
N ARG A 214 -16.00 -2.19 -0.88
CA ARG A 214 -15.63 -0.98 -1.62
C ARG A 214 -16.76 -0.60 -2.59
N PRO A 215 -17.38 0.58 -2.44
CA PRO A 215 -18.47 0.98 -3.31
C PRO A 215 -18.10 1.03 -4.80
N PRO A 216 -19.05 0.71 -5.70
CA PRO A 216 -18.98 0.84 -7.16
C PRO A 216 -18.26 2.10 -7.67
N TYR A 217 -18.69 3.27 -7.21
CA TYR A 217 -18.19 4.56 -7.69
C TYR A 217 -16.71 4.82 -7.36
N ILE A 218 -16.18 4.33 -6.23
CA ILE A 218 -14.76 4.54 -5.88
C ILE A 218 -13.81 3.80 -6.82
N SER A 219 -14.12 2.53 -7.13
CA SER A 219 -13.33 1.82 -8.15
C SER A 219 -13.54 2.46 -9.52
N ALA A 220 -14.68 3.08 -9.79
CA ALA A 220 -14.92 3.77 -11.05
C ALA A 220 -14.03 5.01 -11.18
N THR A 221 -13.96 5.85 -10.13
CA THR A 221 -13.05 7.01 -10.06
C THR A 221 -11.61 6.57 -10.29
N THR A 222 -11.14 5.60 -9.50
CA THR A 222 -9.74 5.16 -9.55
C THR A 222 -9.42 4.46 -10.87
N LEU A 223 -10.35 3.67 -11.43
CA LEU A 223 -10.22 3.06 -12.75
C LEU A 223 -10.06 4.13 -13.85
N ALA A 224 -10.98 5.11 -13.92
CA ALA A 224 -10.93 6.15 -14.93
C ALA A 224 -9.63 6.96 -14.87
N LEU A 225 -9.18 7.34 -13.67
CA LEU A 225 -7.98 8.14 -13.46
C LEU A 225 -6.68 7.40 -13.77
N THR A 226 -6.69 6.06 -13.75
CA THR A 226 -5.47 5.25 -13.95
C THR A 226 -5.45 4.50 -15.27
N TRP A 227 -6.58 4.39 -15.98
CA TRP A 227 -6.71 3.58 -17.19
C TRP A 227 -5.77 4.02 -18.32
N ALA A 228 -5.70 5.32 -18.58
CA ALA A 228 -4.83 5.87 -19.62
C ALA A 228 -3.35 5.64 -19.28
N ALA A 229 -2.95 5.98 -18.05
CA ALA A 229 -1.57 5.80 -17.58
C ALA A 229 -1.14 4.32 -17.56
N SER A 230 -2.06 3.39 -17.31
CA SER A 230 -1.76 1.95 -17.32
C SER A 230 -1.30 1.42 -18.69
N ALA A 231 -1.59 2.14 -19.79
CA ALA A 231 -1.36 1.66 -21.15
C ALA A 231 0.12 1.36 -21.46
N THR A 232 1.04 2.12 -20.86
CA THR A 232 2.49 1.95 -21.05
C THR A 232 3.23 1.91 -19.71
N GLN A 233 4.45 1.39 -19.71
CA GLN A 233 5.27 1.39 -18.49
C GLN A 233 5.74 2.79 -18.11
N ALA A 234 6.04 3.66 -19.10
CA ALA A 234 6.46 5.03 -18.86
C ALA A 234 5.34 5.84 -18.19
N ALA A 235 4.16 5.91 -18.79
CA ALA A 235 3.04 6.68 -18.24
C ALA A 235 2.60 6.16 -16.86
N ALA A 236 2.68 4.85 -16.63
CA ALA A 236 2.40 4.28 -15.30
C ALA A 236 3.46 4.67 -14.26
N ARG A 237 4.75 4.79 -14.64
CA ARG A 237 5.78 5.27 -13.74
C ARG A 237 5.54 6.74 -13.38
N ASP A 238 5.26 7.57 -14.39
CA ASP A 238 5.02 9.00 -14.19
C ASP A 238 3.82 9.24 -13.25
N LEU A 239 2.71 8.54 -13.47
CA LEU A 239 1.55 8.64 -12.59
C LEU A 239 1.84 8.06 -11.19
N ALA A 240 2.59 6.96 -11.07
CA ALA A 240 2.98 6.42 -9.77
C ALA A 240 3.86 7.39 -8.97
N ASP A 241 4.72 8.15 -9.64
CA ASP A 241 5.58 9.17 -9.03
C ASP A 241 4.73 10.36 -8.53
N GLN A 242 3.74 10.81 -9.31
CA GLN A 242 2.76 11.81 -8.86
C GLN A 242 1.91 11.32 -7.68
N ILE A 243 1.44 10.07 -7.72
CA ILE A 243 0.70 9.44 -6.61
C ILE A 243 1.56 9.40 -5.34
N ALA A 244 2.86 9.08 -5.45
CA ALA A 244 3.76 9.04 -4.30
C ALA A 244 3.97 10.43 -3.68
N ILE A 245 4.12 11.47 -4.50
CA ILE A 245 4.21 12.86 -4.03
C ILE A 245 2.92 13.26 -3.29
N MET A 246 1.77 12.97 -3.87
CA MET A 246 0.45 13.30 -3.29
C MET A 246 0.05 12.44 -2.10
N GLY A 247 0.63 11.24 -1.98
CA GLY A 247 0.37 10.30 -0.90
C GLY A 247 0.91 10.77 0.45
N ASP A 248 1.79 11.78 0.47
CA ASP A 248 2.24 12.43 1.69
C ASP A 248 1.51 13.76 1.91
N PRO A 249 0.52 13.81 2.81
CA PRO A 249 -0.35 14.96 3.01
C PRO A 249 0.37 16.14 3.66
N TRP A 250 1.59 15.93 4.14
CA TRP A 250 2.30 16.97 4.87
C TRP A 250 2.68 18.11 3.94
N LEU A 251 2.35 19.32 4.36
CA LEU A 251 2.88 20.55 3.80
C LEU A 251 3.51 21.34 4.95
N PRO A 252 4.78 21.76 4.84
CA PRO A 252 5.40 22.62 5.83
C PRO A 252 4.63 23.94 5.99
N ALA A 253 4.59 24.48 7.21
CA ALA A 253 3.92 25.73 7.50
C ALA A 253 4.58 26.89 6.72
N ARG A 254 3.79 27.86 6.24
CA ARG A 254 4.27 28.90 5.30
C ARG A 254 5.41 29.76 5.83
N ASP A 255 5.57 29.84 7.14
CA ASP A 255 6.63 30.51 7.88
C ASP A 255 7.93 29.69 7.94
N LEU A 256 7.83 28.36 7.92
CA LEU A 256 8.97 27.44 7.85
C LEU A 256 9.49 27.23 6.43
N VAL A 257 8.75 27.67 5.41
CA VAL A 257 9.09 27.48 4.01
C VAL A 257 9.78 28.71 3.43
N PRO A 258 11.05 28.60 3.01
CA PRO A 258 11.75 29.69 2.33
C PRO A 258 11.04 30.10 1.03
N ARG A 259 11.07 31.40 0.69
CA ARG A 259 10.45 31.94 -0.54
C ARG A 259 11.47 32.15 -1.66
N TRP A 260 12.18 31.09 -2.03
CA TRP A 260 13.18 31.16 -3.11
C TRP A 260 12.52 31.25 -4.48
N PRO A 261 12.94 32.12 -5.40
CA PRO A 261 12.25 32.35 -6.66
C PRO A 261 12.35 31.18 -7.65
N ASP A 262 13.44 30.43 -7.62
CA ASP A 262 13.76 29.38 -8.58
C ASP A 262 14.58 28.24 -7.94
N ALA A 263 14.72 27.14 -8.66
CA ALA A 263 15.40 25.93 -8.21
C ALA A 263 16.91 26.14 -7.98
N HIS A 264 17.56 26.99 -8.78
CA HIS A 264 18.98 27.27 -8.63
C HIS A 264 19.27 27.97 -7.29
N THR A 265 18.52 29.04 -7.01
CA THR A 265 18.58 29.77 -5.74
C THR A 265 18.24 28.84 -4.56
N GLY A 266 17.24 27.97 -4.73
CA GLY A 266 16.86 27.00 -3.72
C GLY A 266 17.97 25.98 -3.42
N CYS A 267 18.63 25.47 -4.46
CA CYS A 267 19.76 24.56 -4.33
C CYS A 267 20.93 25.21 -3.58
N GLU A 268 21.38 26.39 -4.01
CA GLU A 268 22.49 27.10 -3.36
C GLU A 268 22.19 27.41 -1.89
N ALA A 269 20.96 27.81 -1.59
CA ALA A 269 20.55 28.09 -0.22
C ALA A 269 20.51 26.82 0.65
N VAL A 270 20.02 25.69 0.13
CA VAL A 270 20.06 24.40 0.85
C VAL A 270 21.50 23.95 1.10
N LEU A 271 22.39 24.06 0.11
CA LEU A 271 23.80 23.73 0.27
C LEU A 271 24.47 24.62 1.32
N SER A 272 24.15 25.91 1.34
CA SER A 272 24.64 26.86 2.36
C SER A 272 24.15 26.48 3.76
N LEU A 273 22.85 26.18 3.93
CA LEU A 273 22.28 25.72 5.21
C LEU A 273 22.97 24.45 5.74
N ILE A 274 23.28 23.50 4.85
CA ILE A 274 24.00 22.28 5.20
C ILE A 274 25.39 22.60 5.77
N LEU A 275 26.11 23.53 5.14
CA LEU A 275 27.46 23.93 5.56
C LEU A 275 27.44 24.73 6.85
N ASP A 276 26.57 25.75 6.94
CA ASP A 276 26.46 26.66 8.08
C ASP A 276 26.13 25.92 9.38
N HIS A 277 25.33 24.86 9.30
CA HIS A 277 24.94 24.05 10.45
C HIS A 277 25.75 22.75 10.60
N GLY A 278 26.82 22.56 9.81
CA GLY A 278 27.71 21.41 9.95
C GLY A 278 26.99 20.06 9.75
N ILE A 279 26.02 19.98 8.85
CA ILE A 279 25.22 18.78 8.64
C ILE A 279 26.05 17.75 7.85
N HIS A 280 26.01 16.48 8.28
CA HIS A 280 26.74 15.38 7.67
C HIS A 280 25.78 14.27 7.24
N VAL A 281 26.21 13.43 6.29
CA VAL A 281 25.41 12.29 5.79
C VAL A 281 24.97 11.35 6.92
N GLY A 282 25.76 11.28 8.00
CA GLY A 282 25.46 10.49 9.19
C GLY A 282 24.28 11.02 10.03
N HIS A 283 23.83 12.26 9.80
CA HIS A 283 22.67 12.86 10.46
C HIS A 283 21.37 12.61 9.68
N ILE A 284 21.46 12.18 8.42
CA ILE A 284 20.28 12.04 7.57
C ILE A 284 19.59 10.69 7.86
N PRO A 285 18.29 10.69 8.19
CA PRO A 285 17.53 9.46 8.44
C PRO A 285 17.36 8.66 7.15
N THR A 286 17.01 7.37 7.27
CA THR A 286 16.73 6.53 6.08
C THR A 286 15.37 6.83 5.48
N THR A 287 14.49 7.45 6.25
CA THR A 287 13.19 7.96 5.81
C THR A 287 12.88 9.16 6.67
N MET A 288 12.43 10.26 6.05
CA MET A 288 12.11 11.49 6.76
C MET A 288 10.85 11.30 7.63
N ARG A 289 11.05 10.78 8.85
CA ARG A 289 10.01 10.54 9.85
C ARG A 289 10.04 11.65 10.90
N ARG A 290 8.87 12.19 11.25
CA ARG A 290 8.66 13.23 12.27
C ARG A 290 8.13 12.61 13.56
N ASN A 291 8.15 13.37 14.66
CA ASN A 291 7.76 12.87 15.99
C ASN A 291 6.32 12.37 16.09
N HIS A 292 5.40 12.93 15.30
CA HIS A 292 3.99 12.54 15.27
C HIS A 292 3.69 11.46 14.22
N ASP A 293 4.67 11.06 13.42
CA ASP A 293 4.49 10.01 12.43
C ASP A 293 4.50 8.64 13.12
N LEU A 294 3.74 7.70 12.54
CA LEU A 294 3.76 6.30 12.96
C LEU A 294 5.18 5.73 12.93
N LEU A 295 5.51 4.84 13.86
CA LEU A 295 6.81 4.17 13.92
C LEU A 295 7.20 3.55 12.57
N VAL A 296 6.22 2.93 11.90
CA VAL A 296 6.35 2.47 10.53
C VAL A 296 5.39 3.27 9.65
N LEU A 297 5.96 4.14 8.80
CA LEU A 297 5.19 4.96 7.87
C LEU A 297 4.35 4.10 6.90
N PRO A 298 3.10 4.48 6.61
CA PRO A 298 2.29 3.86 5.55
C PRO A 298 3.04 3.86 4.21
N GLU A 299 2.86 2.81 3.41
CA GLU A 299 3.57 2.64 2.13
C GLU A 299 3.40 3.85 1.20
N ALA A 300 2.18 4.40 1.12
CA ALA A 300 1.86 5.58 0.32
C ALA A 300 2.71 6.82 0.67
N THR A 301 2.99 7.04 1.96
CA THR A 301 3.85 8.16 2.43
C THR A 301 5.34 7.80 2.37
N ARG A 302 5.68 6.53 2.53
CA ARG A 302 7.06 6.08 2.74
C ARG A 302 7.92 6.35 1.52
N THR A 303 7.39 6.13 0.32
CA THR A 303 8.15 6.26 -0.93
C THR A 303 8.75 7.66 -1.08
N ILE A 304 7.92 8.71 -0.99
CA ILE A 304 8.40 10.08 -1.14
C ILE A 304 9.32 10.52 0.00
N ARG A 305 8.97 10.18 1.26
CA ARG A 305 9.81 10.48 2.44
C ARG A 305 11.19 9.87 2.41
N THR A 306 11.34 8.76 1.70
CA THR A 306 12.67 8.20 1.51
C THR A 306 13.39 8.77 0.31
N ALA A 307 12.68 9.13 -0.76
CA ALA A 307 13.27 9.85 -1.88
C ALA A 307 13.85 11.20 -1.39
N GLU A 308 13.15 11.91 -0.52
CA GLU A 308 13.63 13.13 0.14
C GLU A 308 14.89 12.88 0.98
N ALA A 309 14.92 11.81 1.78
CA ALA A 309 16.10 11.44 2.54
C ALA A 309 17.31 11.12 1.64
N VAL A 310 17.08 10.43 0.52
CA VAL A 310 18.11 10.12 -0.48
C VAL A 310 18.60 11.41 -1.14
N ALA A 311 17.70 12.26 -1.62
CA ALA A 311 18.04 13.55 -2.22
C ALA A 311 18.85 14.43 -1.26
N LEU A 312 18.43 14.50 0.01
CA LEU A 312 19.14 15.25 1.03
C LEU A 312 20.53 14.68 1.33
N THR A 313 20.67 13.35 1.31
CA THR A 313 21.99 12.70 1.46
C THR A 313 22.92 13.08 0.30
N SER A 314 22.40 13.11 -0.93
CA SER A 314 23.16 13.55 -2.10
C SER A 314 23.58 15.02 -1.98
N LEU A 315 22.68 15.91 -1.58
CA LEU A 315 22.98 17.33 -1.38
C LEU A 315 24.02 17.56 -0.28
N VAL A 316 23.97 16.79 0.81
CA VAL A 316 24.98 16.88 1.88
C VAL A 316 26.36 16.43 1.41
N ALA A 317 26.41 15.40 0.56
CA ALA A 317 27.66 14.98 -0.07
C ALA A 317 28.19 16.07 -1.02
N GLN A 318 27.31 16.60 -1.89
CA GLN A 318 27.63 17.64 -2.85
C GLN A 318 28.17 18.90 -2.17
N ALA A 319 27.51 19.37 -1.09
CA ALA A 319 27.97 20.53 -0.31
C ALA A 319 29.41 20.37 0.20
N ARG A 320 29.85 19.13 0.39
CA ARG A 320 31.18 18.76 0.90
C ARG A 320 32.12 18.27 -0.20
N ASN A 321 31.84 18.59 -1.46
CA ASN A 321 32.62 18.20 -2.63
C ASN A 321 32.85 16.67 -2.71
N SER A 322 31.85 15.90 -2.31
CA SER A 322 31.82 14.45 -2.42
C SER A 322 30.63 14.04 -3.28
N ASP A 323 30.84 13.15 -4.24
CA ASP A 323 29.75 12.56 -5.01
C ASP A 323 29.42 11.18 -4.46
N LEU A 324 28.18 11.00 -4.00
CA LEU A 324 27.67 9.70 -3.61
C LEU A 324 26.71 9.19 -4.68
N SER A 325 27.01 8.01 -5.23
CA SER A 325 26.04 7.35 -6.10
C SER A 325 24.85 6.83 -5.27
N ILE A 326 23.71 6.61 -5.92
CA ILE A 326 22.55 5.96 -5.27
C ILE A 326 22.93 4.61 -4.63
N ARG A 327 23.91 3.90 -5.20
CA ARG A 327 24.44 2.65 -4.63
C ARG A 327 25.19 2.87 -3.32
N ASP A 328 25.95 3.96 -3.21
CA ASP A 328 26.67 4.29 -1.98
C ASP A 328 25.68 4.73 -0.89
N ILE A 329 24.68 5.53 -1.27
CA ILE A 329 23.59 5.96 -0.39
C ILE A 329 22.78 4.75 0.12
N HIS A 330 22.50 3.76 -0.73
CA HIS A 330 21.88 2.49 -0.34
C HIS A 330 22.66 1.79 0.79
N THR A 331 24.00 1.76 0.67
CA THR A 331 24.88 1.12 1.65
C THR A 331 24.89 1.89 2.98
N LEU A 332 24.94 3.23 2.92
CA LEU A 332 24.91 4.11 4.09
C LEU A 332 23.61 4.02 4.88
N HIS A 333 22.47 3.99 4.19
CA HIS A 333 21.16 3.84 4.81
C HIS A 333 20.82 2.40 5.17
N ALA A 334 21.59 1.43 4.65
CA ALA A 334 21.33 0.01 4.73
C ALA A 334 19.90 -0.38 4.40
N ALA A 335 19.26 0.32 3.47
CA ALA A 335 17.88 0.06 3.09
C ALA A 335 17.76 0.01 1.57
N THR A 336 17.05 -1.00 1.06
CA THR A 336 16.80 -1.15 -0.36
C THR A 336 16.11 0.09 -0.93
N ILE A 337 16.82 0.78 -1.81
CA ILE A 337 16.32 1.89 -2.60
C ILE A 337 15.74 1.26 -3.85
N ASN A 338 14.41 1.24 -3.95
CA ASN A 338 13.76 0.74 -5.14
C ASN A 338 13.92 1.76 -6.30
N PRO A 339 13.72 1.34 -7.56
CA PRO A 339 13.88 2.24 -8.70
C PRO A 339 12.97 3.47 -8.69
N GLN A 340 11.82 3.40 -8.01
CA GLN A 340 10.90 4.53 -7.88
C GLN A 340 11.48 5.62 -6.98
N VAL A 341 11.99 5.23 -5.82
CA VAL A 341 12.67 6.14 -4.88
C VAL A 341 13.86 6.82 -5.54
N ALA A 342 14.68 6.09 -6.28
CA ALA A 342 15.85 6.65 -6.95
C ALA A 342 15.44 7.75 -7.95
N ARG A 343 14.46 7.46 -8.82
CA ARG A 343 13.93 8.46 -9.78
C ARG A 343 13.31 9.67 -9.09
N LEU A 344 12.53 9.46 -8.02
CA LEU A 344 11.94 10.57 -7.26
C LEU A 344 13.01 11.43 -6.59
N ALA A 345 14.09 10.82 -6.07
CA ALA A 345 15.18 11.55 -5.44
C ALA A 345 15.91 12.46 -6.42
N GLU A 346 16.07 12.03 -7.67
CA GLU A 346 16.61 12.84 -8.76
C GLU A 346 15.66 14.01 -9.09
N HIS A 347 14.37 13.74 -9.33
CA HIS A 347 13.36 14.78 -9.63
C HIS A 347 13.18 15.82 -8.50
N ILE A 348 13.28 15.40 -7.24
CA ILE A 348 13.20 16.31 -6.08
C ILE A 348 14.26 17.42 -6.14
N THR A 349 15.37 17.21 -6.84
CA THR A 349 16.43 18.22 -6.97
C THR A 349 16.27 19.12 -8.20
N GLU A 350 15.14 19.04 -8.90
CA GLU A 350 14.87 19.83 -10.12
C GLU A 350 13.87 20.98 -9.91
N ASP A 351 13.07 20.94 -8.85
CA ASP A 351 11.98 21.89 -8.57
C ASP A 351 12.25 22.75 -7.31
N VAL A 352 11.82 24.01 -7.34
CA VAL A 352 11.97 24.93 -6.21
C VAL A 352 11.09 24.51 -5.02
N ASP A 353 9.88 24.00 -5.27
CA ASP A 353 8.97 23.59 -4.21
C ASP A 353 9.49 22.38 -3.41
N THR A 354 10.21 21.49 -4.07
CA THR A 354 10.88 20.36 -3.44
C THR A 354 12.11 20.81 -2.64
N TYR A 355 12.92 21.76 -3.13
CA TYR A 355 14.00 22.35 -2.32
C TYR A 355 13.48 23.04 -1.06
N ARG A 356 12.42 23.83 -1.20
CA ARG A 356 11.70 24.48 -0.10
C ARG A 356 11.24 23.47 0.95
N ARG A 357 10.72 22.31 0.51
CA ARG A 357 10.34 21.19 1.38
C ARG A 357 11.54 20.54 2.07
N LEU A 358 12.65 20.34 1.35
CA LEU A 358 13.90 19.82 1.93
C LEU A 358 14.48 20.76 2.99
N ALA A 359 14.37 22.08 2.79
CA ALA A 359 14.80 23.07 3.78
C ALA A 359 13.98 22.99 5.07
N ALA A 360 12.66 22.86 4.98
CA ALA A 360 11.81 22.64 6.15
C ALA A 360 12.21 21.33 6.87
N HIS A 361 12.55 20.29 6.11
CA HIS A 361 13.08 19.06 6.66
C HIS A 361 14.39 19.20 7.41
N LEU A 362 15.32 20.00 6.88
CA LEU A 362 16.56 20.34 7.56
C LEU A 362 16.30 21.11 8.86
N ALA A 363 15.34 22.04 8.87
CA ALA A 363 14.95 22.77 10.08
C ALA A 363 14.49 21.80 11.20
N PHE A 364 13.67 20.80 10.88
CA PHE A 364 13.29 19.78 11.87
C PHE A 364 14.47 18.96 12.36
N LEU A 365 15.40 18.56 11.48
CA LEU A 365 16.60 17.83 11.90
C LEU A 365 17.49 18.67 12.83
N LEU A 366 17.53 19.98 12.62
CA LEU A 366 18.26 20.92 13.47
C LEU A 366 17.59 21.09 14.84
N GLU A 367 16.26 21.20 14.89
CA GLU A 367 15.49 21.23 16.14
C GLU A 367 15.69 19.96 16.97
N GLU A 368 15.78 18.80 16.32
CA GLU A 368 16.08 17.51 16.95
C GLU A 368 17.57 17.32 17.34
N GLY A 369 18.42 18.33 17.10
CA GLY A 369 19.81 18.33 17.52
C GLY A 369 20.75 17.46 16.68
N LEU A 370 20.41 17.17 15.42
CA LEU A 370 21.24 16.41 14.47
C LEU A 370 21.78 15.09 15.04
N PRO A 371 20.90 14.12 15.34
CA PRO A 371 21.32 12.86 15.97
C PRO A 371 22.37 12.12 15.11
N PRO A 372 23.36 11.43 15.72
CA PRO A 372 24.40 10.70 14.99
C PRO A 372 23.88 9.35 14.48
N LEU A 373 22.92 9.38 13.55
CA LEU A 373 22.16 8.20 13.12
C LEU A 373 23.04 7.09 12.53
N ALA A 374 24.11 7.43 11.79
CA ALA A 374 25.04 6.42 11.27
C ALA A 374 25.69 5.58 12.37
N GLN A 375 26.16 6.23 13.45
CA GLN A 375 26.76 5.54 14.60
C GLN A 375 25.72 4.68 15.33
N ARG A 376 24.49 5.20 15.50
CA ARG A 376 23.39 4.43 16.08
C ARG A 376 23.07 3.19 15.26
N ARG A 377 23.06 3.29 13.93
CA ARG A 377 22.85 2.15 13.03
C ARG A 377 23.95 1.10 13.19
N GLU A 378 25.20 1.51 13.25
CA GLU A 378 26.33 0.60 13.43
C GLU A 378 26.23 -0.18 14.74
N ALA A 379 26.00 0.51 15.85
CA ALA A 379 25.86 -0.09 17.17
C ALA A 379 24.64 -1.03 17.28
N LEU A 380 23.49 -0.64 16.73
CA LEU A 380 22.23 -1.38 16.91
C LEU A 380 21.97 -2.48 15.88
N ARG A 381 22.68 -2.50 14.74
CA ARG A 381 22.43 -3.48 13.65
C ARG A 381 22.55 -4.95 14.10
N ASN A 382 23.41 -5.19 15.09
CA ASN A 382 23.68 -6.52 15.63
C ASN A 382 22.85 -6.88 16.86
N VAL A 383 22.05 -5.96 17.38
CA VAL A 383 21.12 -6.23 18.48
C VAL A 383 19.93 -7.02 17.94
N LYS A 384 20.02 -8.36 18.00
CA LYS A 384 18.98 -9.25 17.48
C LYS A 384 17.82 -9.44 18.46
N MET A 385 18.04 -9.30 19.75
CA MET A 385 16.99 -9.38 20.76
C MET A 385 17.29 -8.42 21.91
N ILE A 386 16.23 -7.87 22.51
CA ILE A 386 16.30 -7.14 23.77
C ILE A 386 16.36 -8.15 24.93
N PRO A 387 17.17 -7.90 25.98
CA PRO A 387 17.30 -8.80 27.13
C PRO A 387 15.95 -9.08 27.80
N HIS A 388 15.76 -10.32 28.27
CA HIS A 388 14.49 -10.76 28.85
C HIS A 388 14.01 -9.90 30.01
N GLY A 389 14.90 -9.49 30.92
CA GLY A 389 14.53 -8.63 32.06
C GLY A 389 13.92 -7.28 31.64
N VAL A 390 14.38 -6.70 30.52
CA VAL A 390 13.80 -5.47 29.98
C VAL A 390 12.42 -5.73 29.37
N ILE A 391 12.21 -6.91 28.79
CA ILE A 391 10.92 -7.32 28.22
C ILE A 391 9.88 -7.57 29.31
N GLU A 392 10.27 -8.15 30.45
CA GLU A 392 9.37 -8.39 31.59
C GLU A 392 8.83 -7.09 32.21
N GLU A 393 9.59 -5.99 32.09
CA GLU A 393 9.17 -4.66 32.56
C GLU A 393 8.21 -3.94 31.59
N LEU A 394 8.03 -4.45 30.37
CA LEU A 394 7.09 -3.88 29.42
C LEU A 394 5.63 -4.12 29.84
N PRO A 395 4.68 -3.31 29.33
CA PRO A 395 3.27 -3.58 29.50
C PRO A 395 2.91 -5.02 29.12
N ALA A 396 2.03 -5.65 29.91
CA ALA A 396 1.71 -7.07 29.74
C ALA A 396 1.29 -7.44 28.31
N ALA A 397 0.54 -6.58 27.62
CA ALA A 397 0.15 -6.80 26.21
C ALA A 397 1.38 -6.94 25.28
N ALA A 398 2.38 -6.07 25.45
CA ALA A 398 3.61 -6.12 24.67
C ALA A 398 4.54 -7.26 25.12
N ALA A 399 4.71 -7.47 26.43
CA ALA A 399 5.61 -8.47 27.00
C ALA A 399 5.22 -9.92 26.62
N HIS A 400 3.92 -10.22 26.55
CA HIS A 400 3.40 -11.54 26.20
C HIS A 400 3.24 -11.77 24.69
N THR A 401 3.56 -10.78 23.85
CA THR A 401 3.53 -10.97 22.40
C THR A 401 4.56 -12.03 21.98
N PRO A 402 4.20 -13.00 21.10
CA PRO A 402 5.18 -13.95 20.57
C PRO A 402 6.39 -13.24 19.96
N ASP A 403 7.60 -13.69 20.29
CA ASP A 403 8.86 -13.07 19.88
C ASP A 403 9.05 -11.61 20.35
N ALA A 404 8.47 -11.20 21.49
CA ALA A 404 8.57 -9.84 22.04
C ALA A 404 10.01 -9.28 22.05
N GLY A 405 11.02 -10.10 22.41
CA GLY A 405 12.43 -9.68 22.39
C GLY A 405 12.95 -9.27 21.00
N ARG A 406 12.50 -9.93 19.94
CA ARG A 406 12.85 -9.58 18.54
C ARG A 406 12.06 -8.37 18.06
N LEU A 407 10.77 -8.29 18.40
CA LEU A 407 9.91 -7.15 18.07
C LEU A 407 10.41 -5.87 18.74
N ALA A 408 10.78 -5.94 20.01
CA ALA A 408 11.39 -4.82 20.75
C ALA A 408 12.72 -4.39 20.12
N ALA A 409 13.57 -5.33 19.67
CA ALA A 409 14.83 -4.97 19.01
C ALA A 409 14.61 -4.26 17.67
N ALA A 410 13.62 -4.71 16.89
CA ALA A 410 13.22 -4.05 15.67
C ALA A 410 12.53 -2.69 15.93
N TRP A 411 11.76 -2.56 17.02
CA TRP A 411 11.19 -1.29 17.48
C TRP A 411 12.30 -0.28 17.85
N VAL A 412 13.27 -0.70 18.67
CA VAL A 412 14.44 0.10 19.07
C VAL A 412 15.22 0.57 17.85
N TRP A 413 15.44 -0.31 16.87
CA TRP A 413 16.08 0.07 15.62
C TRP A 413 15.36 1.24 14.93
N LEU A 414 14.03 1.17 14.80
CA LEU A 414 13.24 2.22 14.13
C LEU A 414 13.18 3.53 14.92
N ASP A 415 13.07 3.44 16.25
CA ASP A 415 13.02 4.59 17.14
C ASP A 415 14.37 5.32 17.18
N ALA A 416 15.46 4.60 17.45
CA ALA A 416 16.77 5.19 17.64
C ALA A 416 17.44 5.69 16.34
N THR A 417 17.20 5.01 15.21
CA THR A 417 17.92 5.28 13.94
C THR A 417 17.11 6.02 12.89
N LEU A 418 15.80 6.23 13.14
CA LEU A 418 14.84 6.71 12.13
C LEU A 418 14.95 5.89 10.82
N GLY A 419 15.19 4.59 10.99
CA GLY A 419 15.50 3.63 9.94
C GLY A 419 14.26 3.02 9.31
N ARG A 420 14.48 1.94 8.55
CA ARG A 420 13.41 1.06 8.06
C ARG A 420 13.58 -0.36 8.58
N PRO A 421 12.49 -1.17 8.61
CA PRO A 421 12.60 -2.57 9.01
C PRO A 421 13.64 -3.33 8.19
N ALA A 422 13.66 -3.11 6.87
CA ALA A 422 14.57 -3.77 5.94
C ALA A 422 16.07 -3.53 6.21
N GLY A 423 16.44 -2.44 6.89
CA GLY A 423 17.83 -2.14 7.24
C GLY A 423 18.25 -2.53 8.64
N GLY A 424 17.28 -3.01 9.43
CA GLY A 424 17.48 -3.36 10.83
C GLY A 424 17.87 -4.82 11.06
N PRO A 425 17.91 -5.23 12.33
CA PRO A 425 18.32 -6.58 12.71
C PRO A 425 17.42 -7.69 12.15
N HIS A 426 16.16 -7.37 11.81
CA HIS A 426 15.13 -8.28 11.31
C HIS A 426 14.50 -7.77 10.00
N ALA A 427 15.28 -7.75 8.92
CA ALA A 427 14.88 -7.19 7.62
C ALA A 427 13.58 -7.76 7.02
N GLN A 428 13.24 -9.01 7.35
CA GLN A 428 12.05 -9.72 6.83
C GLN A 428 10.82 -9.60 7.74
N MET A 429 10.92 -8.85 8.84
CA MET A 429 9.81 -8.70 9.78
C MET A 429 8.65 -7.93 9.14
N ALA A 430 7.44 -8.50 9.25
CA ALA A 430 6.25 -7.90 8.68
C ALA A 430 5.89 -6.58 9.40
N PRO A 431 5.73 -5.44 8.69
CA PRO A 431 5.37 -4.15 9.28
C PRO A 431 4.16 -4.18 10.23
N ARG A 432 3.16 -5.01 9.92
CA ARG A 432 1.95 -5.15 10.74
C ARG A 432 2.22 -5.66 12.17
N LEU A 433 3.26 -6.48 12.35
CA LEU A 433 3.62 -6.99 13.67
C LEU A 433 4.26 -5.88 14.52
N LEU A 434 5.08 -5.04 13.90
CA LEU A 434 5.70 -3.88 14.56
C LEU A 434 4.67 -2.82 14.95
N LEU A 435 3.69 -2.57 14.08
CA LEU A 435 2.59 -1.64 14.38
C LEU A 435 1.69 -2.17 15.51
N ALA A 436 1.39 -3.47 15.53
CA ALA A 436 0.66 -4.08 16.64
C ALA A 436 1.44 -3.99 17.95
N PHE A 437 2.73 -4.36 17.93
CA PHE A 437 3.60 -4.24 19.09
C PHE A 437 3.74 -2.80 19.61
N ASP A 438 3.89 -1.81 18.70
CA ASP A 438 3.92 -0.39 19.06
C ASP A 438 2.59 0.11 19.63
N HIS A 439 1.46 -0.47 19.22
CA HIS A 439 0.15 -0.18 19.79
C HIS A 439 0.00 -0.77 21.21
N ASP A 440 0.47 -2.00 21.41
CA ASP A 440 0.47 -2.67 22.71
C ASP A 440 1.45 -2.01 23.71
N MET A 441 2.45 -1.28 23.20
CA MET A 441 3.31 -0.40 23.98
C MET A 441 2.56 0.89 24.36
N ASN A 442 2.28 1.06 25.66
CA ASN A 442 1.85 2.35 26.21
C ASN A 442 3.02 3.36 26.22
N PRO A 443 2.79 4.66 26.53
CA PRO A 443 3.86 5.65 26.60
C PRO A 443 5.02 5.26 27.52
N GLU A 444 4.73 4.60 28.65
CA GLU A 444 5.72 4.14 29.63
C GLU A 444 6.62 3.04 29.05
N GLY A 445 6.06 2.05 28.35
CA GLY A 445 6.83 1.00 27.67
C GLY A 445 7.73 1.55 26.57
N ARG A 446 7.26 2.57 25.83
CA ARG A 446 8.11 3.29 24.86
C ARG A 446 9.27 4.01 25.54
N LEU A 447 9.06 4.60 26.73
CA LEU A 447 10.13 5.24 27.51
C LEU A 447 11.14 4.21 28.02
N LEU A 448 10.70 3.07 28.53
CA LEU A 448 11.59 2.00 29.00
C LEU A 448 12.54 1.51 27.89
N LEU A 449 12.03 1.25 26.68
CA LEU A 449 12.89 0.86 25.55
C LEU A 449 13.81 1.99 25.11
N ARG A 450 13.39 3.26 25.25
CA ARG A 450 14.23 4.44 24.97
C ARG A 450 15.39 4.56 25.94
N ASP A 451 15.11 4.48 27.22
CA ASP A 451 16.12 4.51 28.27
C ASP A 451 17.12 3.37 28.08
N TRP A 452 16.63 2.17 27.75
CA TRP A 452 17.47 1.03 27.46
C TRP A 452 18.41 1.28 26.28
N TRP A 453 17.89 1.72 25.11
CA TRP A 453 18.76 1.88 23.94
C TRP A 453 19.73 3.04 24.10
N GLN A 454 19.33 4.11 24.79
CA GLN A 454 20.21 5.24 25.10
C GLN A 454 21.37 4.78 25.99
N HIS A 455 21.08 4.03 27.04
CA HIS A 455 22.11 3.46 27.91
C HIS A 455 23.03 2.48 27.17
N HIS A 456 22.46 1.61 26.33
CA HIS A 456 23.23 0.68 25.51
C HIS A 456 24.22 1.38 24.56
N LEU A 457 23.81 2.48 23.94
CA LEU A 457 24.68 3.28 23.08
C LEU A 457 25.79 3.99 23.88
N GLN A 458 25.49 4.51 25.08
CA GLN A 458 26.49 5.13 25.95
C GLN A 458 27.57 4.13 26.38
N LEU A 459 27.16 2.90 26.74
CA LEU A 459 28.08 1.81 27.08
C LEU A 459 28.92 1.36 25.87
N SER A 460 28.29 1.24 24.70
CA SER A 460 29.00 0.85 23.47
C SER A 460 30.05 1.88 23.06
N ALA A 461 29.76 3.16 23.25
CA ALA A 461 30.71 4.25 22.99
C ALA A 461 31.90 4.23 23.96
N THR A 462 31.67 3.93 25.25
CA THR A 462 32.77 3.85 26.25
C THR A 462 33.69 2.66 26.02
N VAL A 463 33.13 1.49 25.68
CA VAL A 463 33.94 0.30 25.34
C VAL A 463 34.78 0.51 24.08
N ALA A 464 34.26 1.23 23.06
CA ALA A 464 35.00 1.56 21.85
C ALA A 464 36.17 2.53 22.12
N VAL A 465 36.01 3.45 23.08
CA VAL A 465 37.07 4.39 23.50
C VAL A 465 38.18 3.68 24.30
N ASP A 466 37.83 2.73 25.17
CA ASP A 466 38.81 1.94 25.93
C ASP A 466 39.56 0.89 25.07
N ALA A 467 39.01 0.53 23.91
CA ALA A 467 39.65 -0.36 22.93
C ALA A 467 40.69 0.35 22.04
N LEU A 468 40.80 1.69 22.09
CA LEU A 468 41.92 2.40 21.48
C LEU A 468 43.19 2.11 22.28
N PRO A 469 44.30 1.64 21.67
CA PRO A 469 45.52 1.37 22.41
C PRO A 469 45.98 2.66 23.09
N ARG A 470 46.24 2.58 24.40
CA ARG A 470 47.01 3.58 25.14
C ARG A 470 48.41 3.68 24.54
N LEU A 471 48.55 4.37 23.41
CA LEU A 471 49.84 4.83 22.90
C LEU A 471 50.27 6.00 23.77
N GLY A 472 50.89 5.65 24.89
CA GLY A 472 51.45 6.60 25.82
C GLY A 472 52.53 5.95 26.67
N ARG A 473 53.78 6.37 26.38
CA ARG A 473 54.98 6.24 27.20
C ARG A 473 55.73 4.91 27.14
N ASP A 474 56.77 4.90 26.31
CA ASP A 474 58.08 4.51 26.83
C ASP A 474 59.11 5.58 26.46
N HIS A 475 59.52 6.34 27.47
CA HIS A 475 60.79 7.05 27.48
C HIS A 475 61.88 5.98 27.61
N GLY A 476 62.72 5.84 26.58
CA GLY A 476 63.89 4.98 26.61
C GLY A 476 65.05 5.66 25.90
N GLU A 477 65.89 6.32 26.69
CA GLU A 477 67.18 6.88 26.32
C GLU A 477 67.96 5.93 25.38
N ARG A 478 68.50 6.45 24.27
CA ARG A 478 69.66 5.83 23.61
C ARG A 478 70.84 6.78 23.66
N ARG A 479 71.75 6.42 24.56
CA ARG A 479 73.13 6.90 24.60
C ARG A 479 73.87 6.52 23.32
N VAL A 480 74.78 7.42 22.99
CA VAL A 480 75.92 7.33 22.08
C VAL A 480 76.70 6.02 22.27
N SER A 481 77.06 5.39 21.15
CA SER A 481 78.35 4.74 20.92
C SER A 481 78.66 4.83 19.43
#